data_AF-A0A944CHD7-F1
#
_entry.id   AF-A0A944CHD7-F1
#
_cell.length_a   1.000
_cell.length_b   1.000
_cell.length_c   1.000
_cell.angle_alpha   90.00
_cell.angle_beta   90.00
_cell.angle_gamma   90.00
#
_symmetry.space_group_name_H-M   'P 1'
#
loop_
_entity.id
_entity.type
_entity.pdbx_description
1 polymer ?
#
loop_
_entity_poly.entity_id
_entity_poly.type
_entity_poly.pdbx_seq_one_letter_code
_entity_poly.pdbx_strand_id
1 'polypeptide(L)'
;MADDNEHQAGIKSFTTTFGLGSDNGLQEVPPTPAYRMLLVGDFGIEENGDCHDLARRDLAELLSDLSPQFTIEAENLLGSYPPVLSETLCLSKLSHLRPEKLSAQFSYKSEIGPALKAGDFQSLERFGQRYDKLAESALQPENTSRPIEHQKTAVAEESTKQDMSPDISDDLDRLLSMVEAPEAAPTAAKGLLDSFIEQNIPSDTSRGAPEEAPIPGAERLLTLQAKAFLSVPRCQQILENWIGLRLLLSSTPKDQMPDVSLLQIPLDADVGDISQRLEEALSAELFDLVVFTNRCDLKNAGVAELKALAIAAHTFDTLSLATLTPDFSGVAASELAMRDAPQQIVGSIGHEGFFSLRDNDAAHHLGLLWNDGCARPMSQDSPAYFIPSSWIAATMISQQVARTGWPMLTPGLRAEFDALEVQSKHIGGREVGDAVRATISRDSSEALAQAGITVLSGQENWASVFFNQPATIANGKGNQSLTNALVLARLNTLLQSVLMETFSADQPVDEMLQTLRLRFAQLNDIYSGKMVFDVKLGDDDDGGSVIEIAARPTPDIAPQQEFEFKIPV
;
A
#
# COMPACT_ATOMS: atom_id res chain seq x y z
N MET A 1 15.99 33.42 30.04
CA MET A 1 16.30 32.21 29.25
C MET A 1 15.16 32.11 28.26
N ALA A 2 15.40 32.63 27.07
CA ALA A 2 14.38 32.74 26.04
C ALA A 2 14.26 31.37 25.35
N ASP A 3 13.03 30.88 25.25
CA ASP A 3 12.67 29.74 24.41
C ASP A 3 12.87 30.16 22.96
N ASP A 4 13.90 29.63 22.31
CA ASP A 4 13.98 29.61 20.84
C ASP A 4 12.98 28.56 20.36
N ASN A 5 11.76 29.00 20.08
CA ASN A 5 10.79 28.25 19.30
C ASN A 5 11.39 28.12 17.89
N GLU A 6 11.94 26.96 17.54
CA GLU A 6 12.35 26.65 16.17
C GLU A 6 11.10 26.65 15.29
N HIS A 7 10.84 27.76 14.60
CA HIS A 7 9.85 27.89 13.55
C HIS A 7 10.22 26.93 12.40
N GLN A 8 9.26 26.16 11.89
CA GLN A 8 9.49 25.19 10.83
C GLN A 8 9.71 25.95 9.50
N ALA A 9 10.98 26.19 9.17
CA ALA A 9 11.37 26.84 7.93
C ALA A 9 11.23 25.86 6.75
N GLY A 10 10.39 26.21 5.77
CA GLY A 10 10.33 25.55 4.47
C GLY A 10 11.26 26.22 3.45
N ILE A 11 11.89 25.39 2.62
CA ILE A 11 12.76 25.73 1.46
C ILE A 11 14.01 26.56 1.79
N LYS A 12 15.20 25.93 1.73
CA LYS A 12 16.51 26.63 1.86
C LYS A 12 17.22 26.89 0.53
N SER A 13 16.75 26.38 -0.60
CA SER A 13 17.38 26.65 -1.90
C SER A 13 16.45 26.39 -3.08
N PHE A 14 16.26 27.39 -3.93
CA PHE A 14 15.63 27.26 -5.25
C PHE A 14 16.66 26.83 -6.29
N THR A 15 16.30 25.85 -7.13
CA THR A 15 16.94 25.64 -8.44
C THR A 15 15.86 25.67 -9.51
N THR A 16 15.48 26.86 -9.97
CA THR A 16 14.47 27.04 -11.03
C THR A 16 15.15 27.05 -12.40
N THR A 17 14.75 26.14 -13.29
CA THR A 17 14.97 26.28 -14.74
C THR A 17 13.78 27.05 -15.32
N PHE A 18 13.98 28.33 -15.62
CA PHE A 18 12.93 29.20 -16.16
C PHE A 18 12.68 28.91 -17.65
N GLY A 19 11.48 28.47 -17.99
CA GLY A 19 10.96 28.48 -19.36
C GLY A 19 10.54 29.89 -19.77
N LEU A 20 10.91 30.30 -20.98
CA LEU A 20 10.58 31.62 -21.55
C LEU A 20 9.05 31.79 -21.72
N GLY A 21 8.48 32.78 -21.03
CA GLY A 21 7.04 33.05 -21.00
C GLY A 21 6.47 33.58 -22.32
N SER A 22 5.16 33.41 -22.50
CA SER A 22 4.39 34.04 -23.57
C SER A 22 3.11 34.74 -23.07
N ASP A 23 3.04 36.02 -23.42
CA ASP A 23 1.91 36.96 -23.60
C ASP A 23 0.70 37.01 -22.64
N ASN A 24 0.53 38.24 -22.13
CA ASN A 24 -0.59 38.77 -21.36
C ASN A 24 -1.90 38.80 -22.20
N GLY A 25 -2.81 37.88 -21.91
CA GLY A 25 -4.24 38.00 -22.17
C GLY A 25 -4.98 37.57 -20.90
N LEU A 26 -6.01 38.32 -20.50
CA LEU A 26 -6.91 38.08 -19.35
C LEU A 26 -6.86 36.63 -18.87
N GLN A 27 -5.97 36.35 -17.91
CA GLN A 27 -5.69 34.98 -17.49
C GLN A 27 -6.95 34.45 -16.78
N GLU A 28 -7.66 33.55 -17.45
CA GLU A 28 -8.49 32.57 -16.75
C GLU A 28 -7.64 32.02 -15.61
N VAL A 29 -8.20 32.07 -14.39
CA VAL A 29 -7.52 31.55 -13.21
C VAL A 29 -7.20 30.09 -13.51
N PRO A 30 -5.92 29.69 -13.59
CA PRO A 30 -5.60 28.29 -13.78
C PRO A 30 -6.20 27.51 -12.61
N PRO A 31 -6.79 26.32 -12.86
CA PRO A 31 -7.35 25.52 -11.79
C PRO A 31 -6.25 25.24 -10.76
N THR A 32 -6.60 25.28 -9.47
CA THR A 32 -5.68 24.88 -8.39
C THR A 32 -5.05 23.54 -8.74
N PRO A 33 -3.72 23.38 -8.61
CA PRO A 33 -3.06 22.13 -8.99
C PRO A 33 -3.71 20.98 -8.23
N ALA A 34 -4.01 19.88 -8.91
CA ALA A 34 -4.61 18.70 -8.30
C ALA A 34 -3.69 18.13 -7.20
N TYR A 35 -4.24 17.34 -6.28
CA TYR A 35 -3.41 16.54 -5.37
C TYR A 35 -2.80 15.39 -6.16
N ARG A 36 -1.46 15.30 -6.15
CA ARG A 36 -0.69 14.40 -7.01
C ARG A 36 0.05 13.35 -6.20
N MET A 37 -0.09 12.09 -6.59
CA MET A 37 0.54 10.95 -5.94
C MET A 37 1.38 10.15 -6.93
N LEU A 38 2.61 9.84 -6.56
CA LEU A 38 3.49 8.93 -7.30
C LEU A 38 3.55 7.58 -6.60
N LEU A 39 3.08 6.52 -7.25
CA LEU A 39 3.21 5.15 -6.80
C LEU A 39 4.50 4.55 -7.36
N VAL A 40 5.34 3.99 -6.51
CA VAL A 40 6.66 3.48 -6.91
C VAL A 40 6.81 2.03 -6.44
N GLY A 41 7.10 1.12 -7.37
CA GLY A 41 7.43 -0.28 -7.02
C GLY A 41 7.16 -1.29 -8.13
N ASP A 42 7.16 -2.57 -7.77
CA ASP A 42 7.07 -3.67 -8.73
C ASP A 42 5.59 -4.04 -8.97
N PHE A 43 5.11 -3.72 -10.17
CA PHE A 43 3.79 -4.10 -10.65
C PHE A 43 3.87 -5.18 -11.75
N GLY A 44 5.07 -5.68 -12.07
CA GLY A 44 5.29 -6.63 -13.16
C GLY A 44 5.04 -6.02 -14.55
N ILE A 45 5.21 -4.71 -14.71
CA ILE A 45 5.08 -3.99 -15.98
C ILE A 45 6.46 -3.90 -16.65
N GLU A 46 6.52 -3.79 -17.97
CA GLU A 46 7.78 -3.56 -18.69
C GLU A 46 8.44 -2.23 -18.27
N GLU A 47 9.76 -2.28 -18.07
CA GLU A 47 10.56 -1.12 -17.66
C GLU A 47 10.85 -0.21 -18.85
N ASN A 48 9.95 0.75 -19.09
CA ASN A 48 10.16 1.77 -20.13
C ASN A 48 10.72 3.09 -19.57
N GLY A 49 10.95 3.18 -18.26
CA GLY A 49 11.46 4.39 -17.57
C GLY A 49 10.42 5.49 -17.39
N ASP A 50 9.30 5.42 -18.11
CA ASP A 50 8.24 6.43 -18.06
C ASP A 50 7.30 6.24 -16.84
N CYS A 51 6.83 7.37 -16.30
CA CYS A 51 5.69 7.38 -15.37
C CYS A 51 4.39 7.12 -16.14
N HIS A 52 3.63 6.13 -15.69
CA HIS A 52 2.31 5.82 -16.24
C HIS A 52 1.23 6.63 -15.52
N ASP A 53 0.54 7.51 -16.25
CA ASP A 53 -0.63 8.21 -15.72
C ASP A 53 -1.81 7.24 -15.56
N LEU A 54 -2.35 7.17 -14.34
CA LEU A 54 -3.50 6.35 -13.98
C LEU A 54 -4.80 7.15 -13.89
N ALA A 55 -4.75 8.47 -14.14
CA ALA A 55 -5.89 9.36 -13.97
C ALA A 55 -7.11 8.87 -14.77
N ARG A 56 -8.25 8.80 -14.08
CA ARG A 56 -9.58 8.46 -14.65
C ARG A 56 -9.70 7.06 -15.26
N ARG A 57 -8.76 6.17 -14.98
CA ARG A 57 -8.79 4.78 -15.47
C ARG A 57 -9.26 3.85 -14.38
N ASP A 58 -10.05 2.85 -14.77
CA ASP A 58 -10.37 1.77 -13.85
C ASP A 58 -9.29 0.67 -13.87
N LEU A 59 -9.34 -0.22 -12.87
CA LEU A 59 -8.35 -1.26 -12.74
C LEU A 59 -8.36 -2.27 -13.91
N ALA A 60 -9.52 -2.52 -14.52
CA ALA A 60 -9.60 -3.44 -15.64
C ALA A 60 -8.94 -2.84 -16.90
N GLU A 61 -9.14 -1.56 -17.15
CA GLU A 61 -8.46 -0.80 -18.20
C GLU A 61 -6.95 -0.77 -17.99
N LEU A 62 -6.49 -0.58 -16.75
CA LEU A 62 -5.07 -0.59 -16.42
C LEU A 62 -4.43 -1.96 -16.66
N LEU A 63 -5.06 -3.04 -16.19
CA LEU A 63 -4.57 -4.40 -16.42
C LEU A 63 -4.55 -4.79 -17.90
N SER A 64 -5.54 -4.33 -18.68
CA SER A 64 -5.61 -4.61 -20.12
C SER A 64 -4.54 -3.86 -20.93
N ASP A 65 -4.24 -2.63 -20.55
CA ASP A 65 -3.30 -1.77 -21.29
C ASP A 65 -1.84 -2.03 -20.89
N LEU A 66 -1.57 -2.08 -19.59
CA LEU A 66 -0.23 -2.32 -19.06
C LEU A 66 0.19 -3.79 -19.18
N SER A 67 -0.79 -4.70 -19.33
CA SER A 67 -0.61 -6.15 -19.53
C SER A 67 0.53 -6.75 -18.71
N PRO A 68 0.49 -6.66 -17.36
CA PRO A 68 1.63 -7.02 -16.52
C PRO A 68 2.03 -8.48 -16.73
N GLN A 69 3.33 -8.70 -16.94
CA GLN A 69 3.92 -10.00 -17.19
C GLN A 69 5.21 -10.15 -16.40
N PHE A 70 5.31 -11.21 -15.60
CA PHE A 70 6.48 -11.45 -14.76
C PHE A 70 6.76 -12.95 -14.62
N THR A 71 8.02 -13.27 -14.33
CA THR A 71 8.48 -14.65 -14.15
C THR A 71 8.82 -14.90 -12.69
N ILE A 72 8.40 -16.06 -12.19
CA ILE A 72 8.65 -16.51 -10.83
C ILE A 72 9.26 -17.90 -10.83
N GLU A 73 10.09 -18.16 -9.84
CA GLU A 73 10.80 -19.42 -9.66
C GLU A 73 10.51 -19.99 -8.27
N ALA A 74 10.17 -21.27 -8.21
CA ALA A 74 9.90 -21.97 -6.96
C ALA A 74 10.52 -23.37 -6.97
N GLU A 75 10.79 -23.91 -5.78
CA GLU A 75 11.28 -25.29 -5.64
C GLU A 75 10.36 -26.28 -6.36
N ASN A 76 10.96 -27.26 -7.04
CA ASN A 76 10.23 -28.33 -7.71
C ASN A 76 9.82 -29.41 -6.70
N LEU A 77 8.59 -29.31 -6.21
CA LEU A 77 7.96 -30.32 -5.36
C LEU A 77 7.39 -31.49 -6.17
N LEU A 78 7.21 -31.32 -7.48
CA LEU A 78 6.60 -32.32 -8.36
C LEU A 78 7.59 -33.36 -8.89
N GLY A 79 8.88 -33.04 -8.92
CA GLY A 79 9.91 -33.98 -9.35
C GLY A 79 11.31 -33.71 -8.80
N SER A 80 12.26 -34.51 -9.24
CA SER A 80 13.66 -34.49 -8.76
C SER A 80 14.56 -33.54 -9.58
N TYR A 81 14.23 -33.28 -10.85
CA TYR A 81 15.01 -32.38 -11.71
C TYR A 81 14.13 -31.71 -12.80
N PRO A 82 14.25 -30.39 -13.04
CA PRO A 82 15.13 -29.43 -12.37
C PRO A 82 14.75 -29.20 -10.90
N PRO A 83 15.67 -28.69 -10.06
CA PRO A 83 15.38 -28.40 -8.64
C PRO A 83 14.41 -27.23 -8.45
N VAL A 84 14.26 -26.40 -9.47
CA VAL A 84 13.40 -25.21 -9.50
C VAL A 84 12.56 -25.25 -10.78
N LEU A 85 11.29 -24.90 -10.67
CA LEU A 85 10.41 -24.67 -11.80
C LEU A 85 10.22 -23.15 -11.98
N SER A 86 10.14 -22.73 -13.25
CA SER A 86 9.89 -21.35 -13.63
C SER A 86 8.52 -21.23 -14.28
N GLU A 87 7.75 -20.21 -13.90
CA GLU A 87 6.43 -19.93 -14.44
C GLU A 87 6.35 -18.45 -14.81
N THR A 88 5.81 -18.16 -15.98
CA THR A 88 5.52 -16.79 -16.43
C THR A 88 4.03 -16.53 -16.29
N LEU A 89 3.69 -15.49 -15.53
CA LEU A 89 2.32 -15.11 -15.22
C LEU A 89 1.94 -13.83 -15.95
N CYS A 90 0.66 -13.72 -16.32
CA CYS A 90 0.11 -12.52 -16.96
C CYS A 90 -1.17 -12.04 -16.24
N LEU A 91 -1.23 -10.76 -15.92
CA LEU A 91 -2.35 -10.13 -15.22
C LEU A 91 -3.20 -9.28 -16.17
N SER A 92 -3.85 -9.89 -17.16
CA SER A 92 -4.73 -9.14 -18.10
C SER A 92 -6.18 -8.94 -17.64
N LYS A 93 -6.62 -9.56 -16.54
CA LYS A 93 -8.01 -9.53 -16.05
C LYS A 93 -8.08 -9.38 -14.54
N LEU A 94 -9.14 -8.75 -14.03
CA LEU A 94 -9.41 -8.65 -12.59
C LEU A 94 -9.47 -10.01 -11.89
N SER A 95 -9.98 -11.05 -12.58
CA SER A 95 -10.02 -12.40 -12.04
C SER A 95 -8.63 -12.96 -11.73
N HIS A 96 -7.57 -12.51 -12.41
CA HIS A 96 -6.20 -12.98 -12.18
C HIS A 96 -5.63 -12.50 -10.84
N LEU A 97 -6.23 -11.49 -10.21
CA LEU A 97 -5.88 -11.09 -8.84
C LEU A 97 -6.39 -12.10 -7.79
N ARG A 98 -7.14 -13.13 -8.21
CA ARG A 98 -7.53 -14.25 -7.34
C ARG A 98 -6.53 -15.40 -7.50
N PRO A 99 -5.82 -15.80 -6.43
CA PRO A 99 -4.90 -16.94 -6.39
C PRO A 99 -5.38 -18.20 -7.10
N GLU A 100 -6.65 -18.58 -6.94
CA GLU A 100 -7.20 -19.79 -7.54
C GLU A 100 -7.20 -19.69 -9.07
N LYS A 101 -7.56 -18.51 -9.59
CA LYS A 101 -7.58 -18.22 -11.04
C LYS A 101 -6.19 -17.99 -11.60
N LEU A 102 -5.30 -17.35 -10.85
CA LEU A 102 -3.91 -17.17 -11.24
C LEU A 102 -3.19 -18.52 -11.35
N SER A 103 -3.42 -19.40 -10.38
CA SER A 103 -2.80 -20.73 -10.36
C SER A 103 -3.25 -21.62 -11.52
N ALA A 104 -4.34 -21.28 -12.22
CA ALA A 104 -4.77 -21.98 -13.43
C ALA A 104 -3.88 -21.67 -14.64
N GLN A 105 -3.07 -20.60 -14.58
CA GLN A 105 -2.12 -20.24 -15.64
C GLN A 105 -0.82 -21.06 -15.59
N PHE A 106 -0.52 -21.73 -14.47
CA PHE A 106 0.74 -22.47 -14.33
C PHE A 106 0.87 -23.57 -15.39
N SER A 107 1.98 -23.54 -16.12
CA SER A 107 2.29 -24.45 -17.22
C SER A 107 2.20 -25.91 -16.79
N TYR A 108 2.72 -26.26 -15.61
CA TYR A 108 2.71 -27.62 -15.11
C TYR A 108 1.29 -28.21 -14.99
N LYS A 109 0.27 -27.39 -14.66
CA LYS A 109 -1.12 -27.87 -14.57
C LYS A 109 -1.68 -28.23 -15.95
N SER A 110 -1.31 -27.48 -16.98
CA SER A 110 -1.68 -27.79 -18.36
C SER A 110 -0.97 -29.04 -18.89
N GLU A 111 0.30 -29.24 -18.50
CA GLU A 111 1.12 -30.39 -18.89
C GLU A 111 0.64 -31.71 -18.24
N ILE A 112 0.26 -31.65 -16.96
CA ILE A 112 -0.17 -32.81 -16.14
C ILE A 112 -1.67 -33.09 -16.26
N GLY A 113 -2.49 -32.07 -16.54
CA GLY A 113 -3.95 -32.17 -16.55
C GLY A 113 -4.53 -33.34 -17.37
N PRO A 114 -4.03 -33.65 -18.58
CA PRO A 114 -4.49 -34.81 -19.34
C PRO A 114 -4.23 -36.16 -18.63
N ALA A 115 -3.04 -36.32 -18.02
CA ALA A 115 -2.67 -37.53 -17.29
C ALA A 115 -3.54 -37.73 -16.04
N LEU A 116 -3.78 -36.64 -15.29
CA LEU A 116 -4.63 -36.65 -14.10
C LEU A 116 -6.09 -37.02 -14.44
N LYS A 117 -6.66 -36.40 -15.49
CA LYS A 117 -8.05 -36.68 -15.93
C LYS A 117 -8.24 -38.10 -16.45
N ALA A 118 -7.22 -38.67 -17.11
CA ALA A 118 -7.25 -40.02 -17.63
C ALA A 118 -6.89 -41.11 -16.58
N GLY A 119 -6.37 -40.71 -15.41
CA GLY A 119 -5.79 -41.63 -14.44
C GLY A 119 -4.52 -42.34 -14.96
N ASP A 120 -3.91 -41.82 -16.03
CA ASP A 120 -2.75 -42.41 -16.69
C ASP A 120 -1.47 -41.68 -16.28
N PHE A 121 -1.01 -41.94 -15.05
CA PHE A 121 0.22 -41.35 -14.52
C PHE A 121 1.49 -41.89 -15.20
N GLN A 122 1.42 -43.02 -15.91
CA GLN A 122 2.55 -43.53 -16.70
C GLN A 122 2.87 -42.60 -17.87
N SER A 123 1.87 -41.93 -18.43
CA SER A 123 2.09 -40.92 -19.47
C SER A 123 2.98 -39.75 -19.04
N LEU A 124 3.19 -39.54 -17.73
CA LEU A 124 4.09 -38.52 -17.19
C LEU A 124 5.58 -38.87 -17.37
N GLU A 125 5.93 -40.13 -17.63
CA GLU A 125 7.33 -40.56 -17.88
C GLU A 125 7.98 -39.80 -19.06
N ARG A 126 7.17 -39.30 -20.01
CA ARG A 126 7.65 -38.47 -21.13
C ARG A 126 8.31 -37.17 -20.68
N PHE A 127 8.00 -36.68 -19.48
CA PHE A 127 8.60 -35.49 -18.88
C PHE A 127 9.83 -35.84 -18.01
N GLY A 128 10.26 -37.10 -18.01
CA GLY A 128 11.44 -37.57 -17.29
C GLY A 128 11.35 -37.30 -15.79
N GLN A 129 12.41 -36.70 -15.24
CA GLN A 129 12.54 -36.39 -13.81
C GLN A 129 11.77 -35.14 -13.36
N ARG A 130 11.07 -34.45 -14.27
CA ARG A 130 10.34 -33.22 -13.95
C ARG A 130 9.16 -33.48 -13.03
N TYR A 131 8.50 -34.64 -13.18
CA TYR A 131 7.26 -35.03 -12.48
C TYR A 131 7.32 -36.45 -11.87
N ASP A 132 8.52 -36.99 -11.64
CA ASP A 132 8.72 -38.34 -11.11
C ASP A 132 8.12 -38.52 -9.71
N LYS A 133 8.29 -37.56 -8.79
CA LYS A 133 7.67 -37.59 -7.45
C LYS A 133 6.13 -37.66 -7.52
N LEU A 134 5.53 -36.98 -8.50
CA LEU A 134 4.09 -37.03 -8.73
C LEU A 134 3.64 -38.42 -9.20
N ALA A 135 4.38 -39.01 -10.15
CA ALA A 135 4.11 -40.36 -10.64
C ALA A 135 4.27 -41.42 -9.53
N GLU A 136 5.30 -41.30 -8.69
CA GLU A 136 5.51 -42.16 -7.52
C GLU A 136 4.40 -42.02 -6.49
N SER A 137 3.99 -40.79 -6.17
CA SER A 137 2.91 -40.54 -5.20
C SER A 137 1.55 -41.07 -5.66
N ALA A 138 1.31 -41.13 -6.97
CA ALA A 138 0.07 -41.70 -7.52
C ALA A 138 0.04 -43.23 -7.51
N LEU A 139 1.22 -43.88 -7.43
CA LEU A 139 1.38 -45.34 -7.41
C LEU A 139 1.40 -45.92 -5.99
N GLN A 140 1.50 -45.09 -4.95
CA GLN A 140 1.43 -45.56 -3.56
C GLN A 140 -0.03 -45.80 -3.15
N PRO A 141 -0.41 -47.01 -2.73
CA PRO A 141 -1.73 -47.25 -2.15
C PRO A 141 -1.83 -46.49 -0.83
N GLU A 142 -2.87 -45.67 -0.68
CA GLU A 142 -3.18 -45.00 0.58
C GLU A 142 -3.32 -46.04 1.70
N ASN A 143 -2.32 -46.13 2.59
CA ASN A 143 -2.45 -46.84 3.85
C ASN A 143 -3.43 -46.06 4.74
N THR A 144 -4.72 -46.27 4.51
CA THR A 144 -5.78 -45.75 5.36
C THR A 144 -5.87 -46.60 6.64
N SER A 145 -5.60 -45.95 7.76
CA SER A 145 -6.05 -46.36 9.08
C SER A 145 -7.52 -46.78 9.04
N ARG A 146 -7.83 -47.93 9.64
CA ARG A 146 -9.18 -48.50 9.71
C ARG A 146 -10.18 -47.48 10.24
N PRO A 147 -11.34 -47.30 9.60
CA PRO A 147 -12.43 -46.55 10.21
C PRO A 147 -12.99 -47.33 11.40
N ILE A 148 -13.14 -46.65 12.54
CA ILE A 148 -13.96 -47.13 13.64
C ILE A 148 -15.41 -47.04 13.17
N GLU A 149 -16.12 -48.18 13.13
CA GLU A 149 -17.56 -48.24 12.87
C GLU A 149 -18.32 -47.44 13.94
N HIS A 150 -18.82 -46.27 13.57
CA HIS A 150 -19.96 -45.67 14.26
C HIS A 150 -21.22 -45.86 13.40
N GLN A 151 -22.21 -46.50 14.04
CA GLN A 151 -23.49 -46.90 13.48
C GLN A 151 -24.23 -45.71 12.87
N LYS A 152 -24.56 -45.82 11.58
CA LYS A 152 -25.52 -44.96 10.88
C LYS A 152 -26.93 -45.21 11.42
N THR A 153 -27.60 -44.14 11.86
CA THR A 153 -29.06 -44.06 11.83
C THR A 153 -29.44 -43.23 10.61
N ALA A 154 -30.25 -43.80 9.74
CA ALA A 154 -30.65 -43.22 8.46
C ALA A 154 -31.72 -42.14 8.62
N VAL A 155 -31.56 -41.03 7.90
CA VAL A 155 -32.68 -40.23 7.36
C VAL A 155 -32.32 -39.91 5.91
N ALA A 156 -33.25 -40.25 5.01
CA ALA A 156 -33.14 -40.06 3.58
C ALA A 156 -33.65 -38.66 3.19
N GLU A 157 -32.93 -37.96 2.33
CA GLU A 157 -33.51 -36.89 1.51
C GLU A 157 -33.11 -37.08 0.05
N GLU A 158 -34.11 -36.94 -0.81
CA GLU A 158 -34.10 -37.24 -2.23
C GLU A 158 -33.33 -36.18 -3.04
N SER A 159 -32.53 -36.69 -3.97
CA SER A 159 -31.89 -35.93 -5.03
C SER A 159 -32.93 -35.40 -6.02
N THR A 160 -32.90 -34.10 -6.31
CA THR A 160 -33.41 -33.57 -7.60
C THR A 160 -32.22 -33.01 -8.38
N LYS A 161 -31.85 -33.71 -9.45
CA LYS A 161 -30.88 -33.25 -10.46
C LYS A 161 -31.56 -32.19 -11.33
N GLN A 162 -30.88 -31.07 -11.57
CA GLN A 162 -31.18 -30.21 -12.70
C GLN A 162 -29.88 -29.86 -13.42
N ASP A 163 -29.74 -30.37 -14.64
CA ASP A 163 -28.73 -30.01 -15.63
C ASP A 163 -28.86 -28.52 -15.99
N MET A 164 -27.77 -27.76 -15.85
CA MET A 164 -27.58 -26.49 -16.54
C MET A 164 -26.12 -26.41 -17.03
N SER A 165 -25.98 -26.13 -18.33
CA SER A 165 -24.76 -25.99 -19.11
C SER A 165 -23.82 -24.87 -18.61
N PRO A 166 -22.52 -24.92 -18.93
CA PRO A 166 -21.54 -23.92 -18.51
C PRO A 166 -21.43 -22.80 -19.54
N ASP A 167 -21.96 -21.61 -19.23
CA ASP A 167 -21.56 -20.35 -19.90
C ASP A 167 -22.02 -19.08 -19.13
N ILE A 168 -22.09 -19.18 -17.79
CA ILE A 168 -22.59 -18.10 -16.91
C ILE A 168 -21.44 -17.21 -16.39
N SER A 169 -20.17 -17.57 -16.63
CA SER A 169 -19.03 -16.81 -16.08
C SER A 169 -18.76 -15.48 -16.79
N ASP A 170 -18.97 -15.41 -18.10
CA ASP A 170 -18.72 -14.19 -18.87
C ASP A 170 -19.83 -13.13 -18.67
N ASP A 171 -21.05 -13.56 -18.37
CA ASP A 171 -22.16 -12.68 -17.99
C ASP A 171 -22.03 -12.17 -16.54
N LEU A 172 -21.35 -12.91 -15.65
CA LEU A 172 -21.04 -12.46 -14.29
C LEU A 172 -19.96 -11.38 -14.26
N ASP A 173 -18.94 -11.47 -15.13
CA ASP A 173 -17.95 -10.41 -15.27
C ASP A 173 -18.58 -9.13 -15.87
N ARG A 174 -19.58 -9.29 -16.77
CA ARG A 174 -20.39 -8.17 -17.29
C ARG A 174 -21.34 -7.59 -16.24
N LEU A 175 -21.92 -8.42 -15.38
CA LEU A 175 -22.76 -8.00 -14.25
C LEU A 175 -21.92 -7.33 -13.15
N LEU A 176 -20.70 -7.78 -12.88
CA LEU A 176 -19.78 -7.11 -11.95
C LEU A 176 -19.24 -5.79 -12.52
N SER A 177 -19.23 -5.62 -13.84
CA SER A 177 -18.99 -4.31 -14.50
C SER A 177 -20.22 -3.39 -14.52
N MET A 178 -21.44 -3.92 -14.32
CA MET A 178 -22.70 -3.18 -14.34
C MET A 178 -23.30 -2.91 -12.95
N VAL A 179 -22.76 -3.50 -11.88
CA VAL A 179 -23.05 -3.11 -10.50
C VAL A 179 -22.10 -1.97 -10.10
N GLU A 180 -22.14 -0.89 -10.87
CA GLU A 180 -22.01 0.44 -10.30
C GLU A 180 -23.40 0.81 -9.77
N ALA A 181 -23.56 0.85 -8.45
CA ALA A 181 -24.67 1.57 -7.85
C ALA A 181 -24.12 2.44 -6.71
N PRO A 182 -24.20 3.77 -6.84
CA PRO A 182 -23.93 4.69 -5.75
C PRO A 182 -25.14 4.71 -4.80
N GLU A 183 -24.90 4.62 -3.50
CA GLU A 183 -25.59 5.36 -2.43
C GLU A 183 -25.16 4.78 -1.06
N ALA A 184 -25.04 5.67 -0.09
CA ALA A 184 -24.42 5.45 1.21
C ALA A 184 -25.09 4.33 2.06
N ALA A 185 -24.23 3.52 2.70
CA ALA A 185 -24.43 2.62 3.86
C ALA A 185 -25.50 1.51 3.72
N PRO A 186 -25.11 0.24 4.01
CA PRO A 186 -25.03 -0.18 5.41
C PRO A 186 -23.76 -1.01 5.71
N THR A 187 -22.61 -0.36 5.88
CA THR A 187 -21.37 -0.99 6.37
C THR A 187 -21.49 -1.51 7.81
N ALA A 188 -22.34 -0.87 8.63
CA ALA A 188 -22.65 -1.32 9.99
C ALA A 188 -23.34 -2.70 10.04
N ALA A 189 -24.05 -3.12 8.99
CA ALA A 189 -24.79 -4.38 9.01
C ALA A 189 -23.90 -5.61 8.88
N LYS A 190 -22.75 -5.52 8.18
CA LYS A 190 -21.81 -6.63 8.01
C LYS A 190 -21.02 -6.88 9.29
N GLY A 191 -20.47 -5.81 9.89
CA GLY A 191 -19.76 -5.89 11.19
C GLY A 191 -20.67 -6.29 12.36
N LEU A 192 -21.93 -5.86 12.38
CA LEU A 192 -22.91 -6.32 13.39
C LEU A 192 -23.38 -7.76 13.16
N LEU A 193 -23.48 -8.23 11.92
CA LEU A 193 -23.86 -9.60 11.62
C LEU A 193 -22.72 -10.57 11.96
N ASP A 194 -21.48 -10.23 11.61
CA ASP A 194 -20.31 -11.06 11.91
C ASP A 194 -20.04 -11.12 13.43
N SER A 195 -20.12 -9.99 14.14
CA SER A 195 -20.00 -9.97 15.61
C SER A 195 -21.20 -10.63 16.33
N PHE A 196 -22.41 -10.58 15.78
CA PHE A 196 -23.57 -11.29 16.32
C PHE A 196 -23.47 -12.81 16.11
N ILE A 197 -22.92 -13.25 14.96
CA ILE A 197 -22.65 -14.66 14.68
C ILE A 197 -21.56 -15.18 15.63
N GLU A 198 -20.49 -14.43 15.88
CA GLU A 198 -19.43 -14.82 16.81
C GLU A 198 -19.88 -14.82 18.28
N GLN A 199 -20.76 -13.89 18.70
CA GLN A 199 -21.21 -13.80 20.10
C GLN A 199 -22.35 -14.76 20.48
N ASN A 200 -23.11 -15.31 19.52
CA ASN A 200 -24.27 -16.18 19.81
C ASN A 200 -24.07 -17.66 19.44
N ILE A 201 -22.88 -18.06 18.98
CA ILE A 201 -22.55 -19.48 18.88
C ILE A 201 -22.04 -19.94 20.25
N PRO A 202 -22.72 -20.89 20.94
CA PRO A 202 -22.23 -21.44 22.19
C PRO A 202 -20.83 -22.03 21.99
N SER A 203 -19.95 -21.81 22.96
CA SER A 203 -18.51 -22.16 22.97
C SER A 203 -18.18 -23.67 22.92
N ASP A 204 -19.05 -24.50 22.33
CA ASP A 204 -18.92 -25.95 22.22
C ASP A 204 -18.83 -26.45 20.77
N THR A 205 -18.61 -25.57 19.80
CA THR A 205 -18.15 -25.99 18.48
C THR A 205 -16.76 -25.44 18.24
N SER A 206 -15.77 -26.25 18.61
CA SER A 206 -14.55 -26.32 17.83
C SER A 206 -14.97 -26.49 16.37
N ARG A 207 -15.00 -25.39 15.60
CA ARG A 207 -14.84 -25.46 14.16
C ARG A 207 -13.41 -25.94 13.94
N GLY A 208 -13.21 -27.24 14.13
CA GLY A 208 -12.23 -27.95 13.35
C GLY A 208 -12.47 -27.56 11.90
N ALA A 209 -11.38 -27.33 11.17
CA ALA A 209 -11.41 -27.31 9.72
C ALA A 209 -12.39 -28.38 9.23
N PRO A 210 -13.21 -28.10 8.18
CA PRO A 210 -14.08 -29.14 7.62
C PRO A 210 -13.26 -30.41 7.49
N GLU A 211 -13.77 -31.51 8.07
CA GLU A 211 -13.13 -32.81 7.98
C GLU A 211 -13.19 -33.20 6.49
N GLU A 212 -12.13 -32.82 5.79
CA GLU A 212 -12.00 -32.96 4.34
C GLU A 212 -11.97 -34.45 4.00
N ALA A 213 -12.68 -34.79 2.92
CA ALA A 213 -12.40 -36.04 2.22
C ALA A 213 -10.89 -36.09 1.91
N PRO A 214 -10.21 -37.22 2.11
CA PRO A 214 -8.80 -37.34 1.79
C PRO A 214 -8.57 -36.96 0.33
N ILE A 215 -7.88 -35.83 0.12
CA ILE A 215 -7.43 -35.41 -1.21
C ILE A 215 -6.36 -36.42 -1.66
N PRO A 216 -6.49 -37.06 -2.83
CA PRO A 216 -5.51 -37.98 -3.35
C PRO A 216 -4.10 -37.36 -3.34
N GLY A 217 -3.07 -38.16 -3.02
CA GLY A 217 -1.69 -37.68 -2.88
C GLY A 217 -1.17 -36.82 -4.05
N ALA A 218 -1.59 -37.14 -5.27
CA ALA A 218 -1.23 -36.38 -6.48
C ALA A 218 -1.86 -34.97 -6.51
N GLU A 219 -3.14 -34.82 -6.17
CA GLU A 219 -3.81 -33.52 -6.14
C GLU A 219 -3.22 -32.62 -5.05
N ARG A 220 -2.89 -33.22 -3.90
CA ARG A 220 -2.19 -32.52 -2.81
C ARG A 220 -0.83 -31.95 -3.25
N LEU A 221 -0.03 -32.70 -4.00
CA LEU A 221 1.26 -32.22 -4.52
C LEU A 221 1.08 -31.07 -5.51
N LEU A 222 0.05 -31.10 -6.36
CA LEU A 222 -0.24 -29.99 -7.29
C LEU A 222 -0.66 -28.71 -6.55
N THR A 223 -1.45 -28.84 -5.49
CA THR A 223 -1.81 -27.74 -4.60
C THR A 223 -0.59 -27.17 -3.88
N LEU A 224 0.28 -28.03 -3.33
CA LEU A 224 1.50 -27.60 -2.67
C LEU A 224 2.45 -26.87 -3.63
N GLN A 225 2.60 -27.36 -4.86
CA GLN A 225 3.38 -26.65 -5.89
C GLN A 225 2.77 -25.28 -6.23
N ALA A 226 1.45 -25.20 -6.37
CA ALA A 226 0.78 -23.94 -6.65
C ALA A 226 1.04 -22.92 -5.53
N LYS A 227 0.88 -23.37 -4.29
CA LYS A 227 1.14 -22.57 -3.10
C LYS A 227 2.59 -22.10 -3.03
N ALA A 228 3.56 -22.96 -3.38
CA ALA A 228 4.97 -22.60 -3.41
C ALA A 228 5.25 -21.43 -4.37
N PHE A 229 4.67 -21.45 -5.57
CA PHE A 229 4.75 -20.32 -6.51
C PHE A 229 4.07 -19.05 -5.99
N LEU A 230 2.86 -19.19 -5.46
CA LEU A 230 2.08 -18.05 -4.92
C LEU A 230 2.74 -17.42 -3.67
N SER A 231 3.59 -18.16 -2.97
CA SER A 231 4.37 -17.69 -1.82
C SER A 231 5.74 -17.09 -2.18
N VAL A 232 6.12 -17.05 -3.47
CA VAL A 232 7.36 -16.37 -3.89
C VAL A 232 7.23 -14.87 -3.58
N PRO A 233 8.23 -14.23 -2.92
CA PRO A 233 8.12 -12.84 -2.48
C PRO A 233 7.71 -11.86 -3.58
N ARG A 234 8.31 -11.98 -4.77
CA ARG A 234 7.96 -11.15 -5.93
C ARG A 234 6.51 -11.35 -6.40
N CYS A 235 6.03 -12.59 -6.41
CA CYS A 235 4.62 -12.88 -6.75
C CYS A 235 3.67 -12.21 -5.75
N GLN A 236 3.97 -12.32 -4.45
CA GLN A 236 3.17 -11.69 -3.41
C GLN A 236 3.21 -10.17 -3.55
N GLN A 237 4.39 -9.57 -3.68
CA GLN A 237 4.55 -8.12 -3.83
C GLN A 237 3.72 -7.56 -4.99
N ILE A 238 3.83 -8.15 -6.19
CA ILE A 238 3.08 -7.70 -7.37
C ILE A 238 1.57 -7.82 -7.14
N LEU A 239 1.10 -8.96 -6.61
CA LEU A 239 -0.33 -9.16 -6.35
C LEU A 239 -0.85 -8.21 -5.26
N GLU A 240 -0.11 -8.04 -4.16
CA GLU A 240 -0.43 -7.10 -3.08
C GLU A 240 -0.47 -5.66 -3.59
N ASN A 241 0.42 -5.27 -4.50
CA ASN A 241 0.43 -3.95 -5.15
C ASN A 241 -0.81 -3.72 -6.02
N TRP A 242 -1.21 -4.70 -6.85
CA TRP A 242 -2.44 -4.60 -7.64
C TRP A 242 -3.71 -4.60 -6.78
N ILE A 243 -3.72 -5.35 -5.66
CA ILE A 243 -4.82 -5.31 -4.69
C ILE A 243 -4.87 -3.96 -3.97
N GLY A 244 -3.71 -3.39 -3.59
CA GLY A 244 -3.59 -2.07 -2.99
C GLY A 244 -4.04 -0.96 -3.94
N LEU A 245 -3.67 -1.05 -5.22
CA LEU A 245 -4.17 -0.13 -6.24
C LEU A 245 -5.68 -0.23 -6.38
N ARG A 246 -6.25 -1.45 -6.40
CA ARG A 246 -7.71 -1.63 -6.39
C ARG A 246 -8.36 -0.91 -5.21
N LEU A 247 -7.79 -1.04 -4.01
CA LEU A 247 -8.29 -0.38 -2.82
C LEU A 247 -8.30 1.14 -3.02
N LEU A 248 -7.18 1.72 -3.46
CA LEU A 248 -7.07 3.17 -3.70
C LEU A 248 -8.10 3.64 -4.74
N LEU A 249 -8.21 2.94 -5.86
CA LEU A 249 -9.07 3.35 -6.98
C LEU A 249 -10.57 3.21 -6.67
N SER A 250 -10.95 2.25 -5.84
CA SER A 250 -12.37 2.00 -5.48
C SER A 250 -12.86 2.82 -4.28
N SER A 251 -11.95 3.37 -3.48
CA SER A 251 -12.29 4.03 -2.21
C SER A 251 -12.58 5.53 -2.34
N THR A 252 -12.35 6.13 -3.51
CA THR A 252 -12.54 7.56 -3.77
C THR A 252 -13.41 7.73 -5.03
N PRO A 253 -14.44 8.59 -5.03
CA PRO A 253 -15.21 8.87 -6.24
C PRO A 253 -14.31 9.34 -7.39
N LYS A 254 -14.57 8.88 -8.62
CA LYS A 254 -13.74 9.17 -9.82
C LYS A 254 -13.49 10.68 -10.02
N ASP A 255 -14.49 11.52 -9.74
CA ASP A 255 -14.40 12.98 -9.91
C ASP A 255 -13.58 13.70 -8.82
N GLN A 256 -13.25 13.01 -7.73
CA GLN A 256 -12.50 13.54 -6.58
C GLN A 256 -11.19 12.79 -6.34
N MET A 257 -10.81 11.94 -7.28
CA MET A 257 -9.61 11.14 -7.21
C MET A 257 -8.37 12.05 -7.36
N PRO A 258 -7.29 11.81 -6.60
CA PRO A 258 -6.01 12.42 -6.91
C PRO A 258 -5.51 12.05 -8.31
N ASP A 259 -4.66 12.91 -8.86
CA ASP A 259 -3.88 12.55 -10.04
C ASP A 259 -2.82 11.54 -9.59
N VAL A 260 -2.93 10.29 -10.05
CA VAL A 260 -2.04 9.19 -9.64
C VAL A 260 -1.17 8.80 -10.81
N SER A 261 0.15 8.84 -10.61
CA SER A 261 1.14 8.30 -11.54
C SER A 261 1.79 7.05 -10.96
N LEU A 262 2.25 6.15 -11.83
CA LEU A 262 2.91 4.90 -11.45
C LEU A 262 4.28 4.79 -12.10
N LEU A 263 5.30 4.56 -11.29
CA LEU A 263 6.68 4.31 -11.69
C LEU A 263 7.04 2.86 -11.38
N GLN A 264 7.32 2.07 -12.42
CA GLN A 264 7.75 0.69 -12.29
C GLN A 264 9.21 0.63 -11.81
N ILE A 265 9.41 0.03 -10.64
CA ILE A 265 10.73 -0.29 -10.08
C ILE A 265 10.71 -1.74 -9.59
N PRO A 266 11.49 -2.65 -10.21
CA PRO A 266 11.57 -4.05 -9.80
C PRO A 266 11.90 -4.22 -8.32
N LEU A 267 11.42 -5.33 -7.72
CA LEU A 267 11.68 -5.64 -6.32
C LEU A 267 13.18 -5.81 -6.00
N ASP A 268 13.98 -6.20 -6.99
CA ASP A 268 15.42 -6.44 -6.89
C ASP A 268 16.27 -5.31 -7.47
N ALA A 269 15.67 -4.15 -7.76
CA ALA A 269 16.40 -2.96 -8.20
C ALA A 269 17.41 -2.51 -7.13
N ASP A 270 18.61 -2.11 -7.57
CA ASP A 270 19.59 -1.57 -6.65
C ASP A 270 19.29 -0.11 -6.26
N VAL A 271 19.89 0.35 -5.18
CA VAL A 271 19.66 1.69 -4.60
C VAL A 271 20.01 2.81 -5.58
N GLY A 272 20.99 2.60 -6.46
CA GLY A 272 21.37 3.56 -7.49
C GLY A 272 20.27 3.73 -8.55
N ASP A 273 19.72 2.62 -9.05
CA ASP A 273 18.59 2.63 -9.98
C ASP A 273 17.34 3.27 -9.35
N ILE A 274 17.03 2.92 -8.09
CA ILE A 274 15.93 3.55 -7.33
C ILE A 274 16.12 5.07 -7.26
N SER A 275 17.32 5.52 -6.86
CA SER A 275 17.61 6.95 -6.71
C SER A 275 17.49 7.70 -8.03
N GLN A 276 18.07 7.14 -9.10
CA GLN A 276 18.06 7.76 -10.42
C GLN A 276 16.63 7.89 -10.97
N ARG A 277 15.83 6.83 -10.95
CA ARG A 277 14.45 6.85 -11.48
C ARG A 277 13.55 7.79 -10.68
N LEU A 278 13.72 7.85 -9.35
CA LEU A 278 13.00 8.81 -8.52
C LEU A 278 13.37 10.25 -8.86
N GLU A 279 14.66 10.54 -9.01
CA GLU A 279 15.12 11.89 -9.38
C GLU A 279 14.60 12.30 -10.76
N GLU A 280 14.64 11.42 -11.75
CA GLU A 280 14.09 11.66 -13.09
C GLU A 280 12.58 11.94 -13.03
N ALA A 281 11.80 11.11 -12.32
CA ALA A 281 10.36 11.27 -12.19
C ALA A 281 9.96 12.55 -11.44
N LEU A 282 10.61 12.83 -10.31
CA LEU A 282 10.32 14.00 -9.46
C LEU A 282 10.85 15.31 -10.07
N SER A 283 11.84 15.26 -10.96
CA SER A 283 12.27 16.42 -11.74
C SER A 283 11.32 16.77 -12.87
N ALA A 284 10.61 15.78 -13.41
CA ALA A 284 9.67 15.97 -14.51
C ALA A 284 8.35 16.60 -14.04
N GLU A 285 7.86 16.20 -12.86
CA GLU A 285 6.58 16.64 -12.33
C GLU A 285 6.58 16.83 -10.81
N LEU A 286 5.73 17.74 -10.33
CA LEU A 286 5.52 17.97 -8.90
C LEU A 286 4.54 16.95 -8.32
N PHE A 287 4.93 16.30 -7.23
CA PHE A 287 4.11 15.34 -6.49
C PHE A 287 4.01 15.75 -5.02
N ASP A 288 2.81 15.64 -4.44
CA ASP A 288 2.58 15.91 -3.02
C ASP A 288 2.94 14.70 -2.13
N LEU A 289 2.90 13.49 -2.70
CA LEU A 289 3.14 12.24 -1.99
C LEU A 289 3.77 11.20 -2.91
N VAL A 290 4.85 10.57 -2.45
CA VAL A 290 5.43 9.37 -3.03
C VAL A 290 5.05 8.18 -2.15
N VAL A 291 4.48 7.13 -2.74
CA VAL A 291 4.15 5.89 -2.04
C VAL A 291 5.05 4.81 -2.57
N PHE A 292 6.07 4.44 -1.80
CA PHE A 292 6.90 3.28 -2.09
C PHE A 292 6.15 2.02 -1.67
N THR A 293 5.80 1.22 -2.67
CA THR A 293 4.91 0.08 -2.55
C THR A 293 5.67 -1.23 -2.30
N ASN A 294 6.94 -1.31 -2.73
CA ASN A 294 7.84 -2.41 -2.38
C ASN A 294 8.13 -2.37 -0.87
N ARG A 295 8.06 -3.52 -0.21
CA ARG A 295 8.32 -3.62 1.23
C ARG A 295 9.82 -3.47 1.51
N CYS A 296 10.17 -2.60 2.46
CA CYS A 296 11.55 -2.42 2.90
C CYS A 296 11.82 -3.18 4.21
N ASP A 297 13.03 -3.69 4.39
CA ASP A 297 13.49 -4.13 5.71
C ASP A 297 14.35 -3.04 6.39
N LEU A 298 14.72 -3.27 7.65
CA LEU A 298 15.64 -2.39 8.38
C LEU A 298 17.08 -2.93 8.41
N LYS A 299 17.43 -3.85 7.51
CA LYS A 299 18.81 -4.30 7.32
C LYS A 299 19.55 -3.31 6.41
N ASN A 300 20.85 -3.48 6.26
CA ASN A 300 21.70 -2.52 5.53
C ASN A 300 21.20 -2.18 4.12
N ALA A 301 20.68 -3.15 3.36
CA ALA A 301 20.14 -2.90 2.01
C ALA A 301 18.83 -2.09 2.07
N GLY A 302 17.84 -2.52 2.85
CA GLY A 302 16.58 -1.79 3.00
C GLY A 302 16.75 -0.38 3.60
N VAL A 303 17.69 -0.19 4.53
CA VAL A 303 18.02 1.15 5.06
C VAL A 303 18.58 2.06 3.96
N ALA A 304 19.38 1.53 3.04
CA ALA A 304 19.93 2.32 1.94
C ALA A 304 18.83 2.76 0.96
N GLU A 305 17.86 1.88 0.67
CA GLU A 305 16.66 2.21 -0.13
C GLU A 305 15.81 3.30 0.56
N LEU A 306 15.51 3.12 1.86
CA LEU A 306 14.76 4.10 2.65
C LEU A 306 15.48 5.46 2.71
N LYS A 307 16.81 5.46 2.75
CA LYS A 307 17.61 6.68 2.71
C LYS A 307 17.53 7.37 1.35
N ALA A 308 17.57 6.62 0.25
CA ALA A 308 17.37 7.16 -1.09
C ALA A 308 15.99 7.82 -1.23
N LEU A 309 14.94 7.15 -0.73
CA LEU A 309 13.57 7.68 -0.71
C LEU A 309 13.48 8.97 0.11
N ALA A 310 14.03 8.99 1.32
CA ALA A 310 14.03 10.17 2.17
C ALA A 310 14.75 11.36 1.50
N ILE A 311 15.94 11.12 0.92
CA ILE A 311 16.73 12.17 0.24
C ILE A 311 15.99 12.70 -0.98
N ALA A 312 15.40 11.83 -1.80
CA ALA A 312 14.59 12.25 -2.95
C ALA A 312 13.41 13.10 -2.48
N ALA A 313 12.65 12.62 -1.49
CA ALA A 313 11.51 13.36 -0.95
C ALA A 313 11.90 14.73 -0.37
N HIS A 314 13.02 14.80 0.33
CA HIS A 314 13.56 16.05 0.86
C HIS A 314 14.01 17.01 -0.26
N THR A 315 14.67 16.50 -1.29
CA THR A 315 15.19 17.32 -2.41
C THR A 315 14.07 17.96 -3.22
N PHE A 316 12.94 17.25 -3.38
CA PHE A 316 11.78 17.73 -4.13
C PHE A 316 10.64 18.22 -3.22
N ASP A 317 10.94 18.50 -1.95
CA ASP A 317 10.01 19.10 -0.99
C ASP A 317 8.67 18.34 -0.83
N THR A 318 8.69 17.02 -1.06
CA THR A 318 7.55 16.11 -0.98
C THR A 318 7.66 15.16 0.23
N LEU A 319 6.70 14.24 0.39
CA LEU A 319 6.73 13.22 1.43
C LEU A 319 6.74 11.82 0.82
N SER A 320 7.58 10.93 1.34
CA SER A 320 7.55 9.50 1.01
C SER A 320 6.88 8.67 2.11
N LEU A 321 6.08 7.68 1.72
CA LEU A 321 5.56 6.62 2.59
C LEU A 321 6.14 5.28 2.15
N ALA A 322 6.64 4.48 3.10
CA ALA A 322 7.13 3.14 2.85
C ALA A 322 6.59 2.14 3.88
N THR A 323 6.34 0.91 3.47
CA THR A 323 5.92 -0.17 4.39
C THR A 323 7.08 -1.10 4.71
N LEU A 324 7.24 -1.40 5.99
CA LEU A 324 8.18 -2.40 6.46
C LEU A 324 7.73 -3.82 6.13
N THR A 325 8.69 -4.73 5.91
CA THR A 325 8.39 -6.16 5.88
C THR A 325 7.77 -6.60 7.22
N PRO A 326 6.89 -7.62 7.22
CA PRO A 326 6.26 -8.10 8.45
C PRO A 326 7.27 -8.48 9.55
N ASP A 327 8.44 -8.95 9.14
CA ASP A 327 9.54 -9.46 9.95
C ASP A 327 10.76 -8.52 9.97
N PHE A 328 10.59 -7.22 9.68
CA PHE A 328 11.69 -6.25 9.60
C PHE A 328 12.64 -6.27 10.82
N SER A 329 12.09 -6.68 11.95
CA SER A 329 12.77 -6.74 13.24
C SER A 329 13.54 -8.04 13.48
N GLY A 330 13.50 -8.98 12.53
CA GLY A 330 14.11 -10.31 12.62
C GLY A 330 13.25 -11.36 13.30
N VAL A 331 12.05 -11.00 13.77
CA VAL A 331 11.07 -11.92 14.37
C VAL A 331 9.72 -11.79 13.68
N ALA A 332 8.85 -12.80 13.84
CA ALA A 332 7.52 -12.77 13.26
C ALA A 332 6.69 -11.58 13.77
N ALA A 333 5.82 -11.03 12.91
CA ALA A 333 5.01 -9.85 13.25
C ALA A 333 4.17 -10.04 14.52
N SER A 334 3.61 -11.23 14.72
CA SER A 334 2.85 -11.59 15.92
C SER A 334 3.71 -11.61 17.18
N GLU A 335 4.98 -12.03 17.08
CA GLU A 335 5.90 -12.02 18.20
C GLU A 335 6.29 -10.58 18.57
N LEU A 336 6.60 -9.74 17.58
CA LEU A 336 6.92 -8.33 17.81
C LEU A 336 5.75 -7.60 18.49
N ALA A 337 4.52 -7.84 18.04
CA ALA A 337 3.31 -7.23 18.59
C ALA A 337 3.03 -7.61 20.06
N MET A 338 3.53 -8.77 20.51
CA MET A 338 3.38 -9.26 21.90
C MET A 338 4.50 -8.79 22.84
N ARG A 339 5.51 -8.06 22.36
CA ARG A 339 6.59 -7.56 23.22
C ARG A 339 6.13 -6.37 24.05
N ASP A 340 6.60 -6.31 25.29
CA ASP A 340 6.36 -5.18 26.19
C ASP A 340 7.06 -3.89 25.72
N ALA A 341 8.23 -4.01 25.08
CA ALA A 341 9.02 -2.90 24.57
C ALA A 341 9.50 -3.15 23.12
N PRO A 342 8.58 -3.18 22.13
CA PRO A 342 8.90 -3.52 20.75
C PRO A 342 9.91 -2.56 20.11
N GLN A 343 9.90 -1.29 20.50
CA GLN A 343 10.82 -0.25 20.03
C GLN A 343 12.29 -0.49 20.42
N GLN A 344 12.58 -1.35 21.40
CA GLN A 344 13.96 -1.68 21.72
C GLN A 344 14.63 -2.55 20.64
N ILE A 345 13.85 -3.20 19.77
CA ILE A 345 14.39 -4.11 18.75
C ILE A 345 15.19 -3.34 17.69
N VAL A 346 14.73 -2.15 17.31
CA VAL A 346 15.44 -1.28 16.36
C VAL A 346 16.70 -0.65 16.95
N GLY A 347 16.91 -0.80 18.27
CA GLY A 347 18.15 -0.45 18.96
C GLY A 347 19.14 -1.60 19.14
N SER A 348 18.84 -2.78 18.59
CA SER A 348 19.66 -3.97 18.73
C SER A 348 20.65 -4.15 17.57
N ILE A 349 21.55 -5.14 17.70
CA ILE A 349 22.56 -5.46 16.69
C ILE A 349 21.87 -5.86 15.38
N GLY A 350 22.32 -5.29 14.26
CA GLY A 350 21.77 -5.54 12.92
C GLY A 350 20.83 -4.44 12.41
N HIS A 351 20.52 -3.43 13.23
CA HIS A 351 19.69 -2.28 12.89
C HIS A 351 20.45 -0.94 13.01
N GLU A 352 21.80 -0.97 13.01
CA GLU A 352 22.62 0.23 13.24
C GLU A 352 22.35 1.33 12.20
N GLY A 353 22.04 0.94 10.97
CA GLY A 353 21.67 1.87 9.89
C GLY A 353 20.40 2.68 10.19
N PHE A 354 19.47 2.14 10.99
CA PHE A 354 18.21 2.80 11.32
C PHE A 354 18.44 4.13 12.04
N PHE A 355 19.33 4.20 13.03
CA PHE A 355 19.64 5.46 13.71
C PHE A 355 20.22 6.50 12.75
N SER A 356 21.10 6.08 11.85
CA SER A 356 21.68 6.99 10.84
C SER A 356 20.64 7.55 9.86
N LEU A 357 19.56 6.79 9.61
CA LEU A 357 18.42 7.25 8.83
C LEU A 357 17.58 8.26 9.63
N ARG A 358 17.34 8.00 10.92
CA ARG A 358 16.56 8.89 11.81
C ARG A 358 17.20 10.23 12.10
N ASP A 359 18.53 10.26 12.18
CA ASP A 359 19.31 11.46 12.49
C ASP A 359 19.61 12.31 11.23
N ASN A 360 19.14 11.88 10.05
CA ASN A 360 19.28 12.63 8.80
C ASN A 360 18.20 13.72 8.70
N ASP A 361 18.54 14.90 8.18
CA ASP A 361 17.56 15.98 7.97
C ASP A 361 16.39 15.54 7.05
N ALA A 362 16.66 14.67 6.08
CA ALA A 362 15.66 14.11 5.19
C ALA A 362 14.65 13.17 5.89
N ALA A 363 14.91 12.77 7.14
CA ALA A 363 14.04 11.88 7.90
C ALA A 363 12.64 12.44 8.16
N HIS A 364 12.47 13.77 8.11
CA HIS A 364 11.17 14.43 8.22
C HIS A 364 10.28 14.21 6.98
N HIS A 365 10.87 13.79 5.85
CA HIS A 365 10.19 13.54 4.59
C HIS A 365 9.91 12.05 4.37
N LEU A 366 10.02 11.20 5.40
CA LEU A 366 9.73 9.78 5.31
C LEU A 366 8.80 9.31 6.44
N GLY A 367 7.62 8.83 6.07
CA GLY A 367 6.73 8.05 6.92
C GLY A 367 7.01 6.56 6.75
N LEU A 368 7.43 5.90 7.83
CA LEU A 368 7.68 4.46 7.83
C LEU A 368 6.51 3.74 8.51
N LEU A 369 5.82 2.89 7.77
CA LEU A 369 4.60 2.23 8.24
C LEU A 369 4.83 0.73 8.44
N TRP A 370 4.13 0.15 9.41
CA TRP A 370 4.17 -1.28 9.69
C TRP A 370 2.78 -1.82 10.03
N ASN A 371 2.68 -3.15 9.95
CA ASN A 371 1.48 -3.96 10.10
C ASN A 371 0.49 -3.78 8.94
N ASP A 372 0.17 -4.87 8.26
CA ASP A 372 -0.59 -4.81 7.01
C ASP A 372 -2.07 -5.11 7.25
N GLY A 373 -2.95 -4.64 6.36
CA GLY A 373 -4.34 -5.08 6.34
C GLY A 373 -4.47 -6.45 5.69
N CYS A 374 -5.30 -7.34 6.21
CA CYS A 374 -5.57 -8.65 5.62
C CYS A 374 -6.49 -8.47 4.40
N ALA A 375 -5.98 -8.72 3.20
CA ALA A 375 -6.80 -8.74 1.98
C ALA A 375 -7.50 -10.08 1.78
N ARG A 376 -6.80 -11.16 2.16
CA ARG A 376 -7.29 -12.52 2.09
C ARG A 376 -6.58 -13.38 3.14
N PRO A 377 -7.30 -14.11 4.01
CA PRO A 377 -6.71 -15.01 4.97
C PRO A 377 -6.11 -16.23 4.27
N MET A 378 -5.21 -16.90 4.97
CA MET A 378 -4.60 -18.14 4.48
C MET A 378 -5.67 -19.21 4.29
N SER A 379 -5.63 -19.91 3.16
CA SER A 379 -6.44 -21.10 2.92
C SER A 379 -5.54 -22.32 2.72
N GLN A 380 -6.16 -23.48 2.50
CA GLN A 380 -5.43 -24.70 2.15
C GLN A 380 -4.62 -24.48 0.86
N ASP A 381 -5.26 -23.91 -0.15
CA ASP A 381 -4.73 -23.79 -1.52
C ASP A 381 -3.93 -22.51 -1.80
N SER A 382 -4.02 -21.50 -0.92
CA SER A 382 -3.43 -20.19 -1.13
C SER A 382 -2.72 -19.67 0.12
N PRO A 383 -1.59 -18.94 -0.02
CA PRO A 383 -1.10 -18.12 1.08
C PRO A 383 -2.10 -17.00 1.41
N ALA A 384 -1.91 -16.38 2.57
CA ALA A 384 -2.57 -15.13 2.90
C ALA A 384 -1.96 -13.99 2.06
N TYR A 385 -2.80 -13.01 1.72
CA TYR A 385 -2.41 -11.78 1.04
C TYR A 385 -2.79 -10.59 1.89
N PHE A 386 -1.92 -9.59 1.90
CA PHE A 386 -2.09 -8.41 2.73
C PHE A 386 -1.93 -7.14 1.92
N ILE A 387 -2.67 -6.10 2.29
CA ILE A 387 -2.51 -4.76 1.74
C ILE A 387 -1.44 -4.04 2.59
N PRO A 388 -0.30 -3.65 2.01
CA PRO A 388 0.72 -2.87 2.73
C PRO A 388 0.11 -1.63 3.38
N SER A 389 0.59 -1.29 4.57
CA SER A 389 0.08 -0.14 5.33
C SER A 389 0.20 1.20 4.60
N SER A 390 1.19 1.36 3.71
CA SER A 390 1.37 2.55 2.88
C SER A 390 0.21 2.75 1.91
N TRP A 391 -0.33 1.68 1.33
CA TRP A 391 -1.55 1.72 0.50
C TRP A 391 -2.78 2.13 1.29
N ILE A 392 -2.93 1.59 2.51
CA ILE A 392 -4.06 1.95 3.40
C ILE A 392 -3.94 3.43 3.81
N ALA A 393 -2.75 3.89 4.20
CA ALA A 393 -2.50 5.29 4.50
C ALA A 393 -2.78 6.20 3.30
N ALA A 394 -2.26 5.86 2.11
CA ALA A 394 -2.50 6.61 0.87
C ALA A 394 -3.99 6.71 0.54
N THR A 395 -4.73 5.62 0.75
CA THR A 395 -6.19 5.59 0.56
C THR A 395 -6.90 6.50 1.57
N MET A 396 -6.55 6.41 2.86
CA MET A 396 -7.12 7.29 3.89
C MET A 396 -6.80 8.77 3.62
N ILE A 397 -5.57 9.08 3.20
CA ILE A 397 -5.14 10.43 2.83
C ILE A 397 -5.95 10.93 1.64
N SER A 398 -6.12 10.12 0.59
CA SER A 398 -6.91 10.47 -0.59
C SER A 398 -8.37 10.77 -0.23
N GLN A 399 -8.97 9.97 0.66
CA GLN A 399 -10.30 10.25 1.20
C GLN A 399 -10.36 11.57 1.99
N GLN A 400 -9.31 11.91 2.75
CA GLN A 400 -9.22 13.19 3.45
C GLN A 400 -9.08 14.37 2.48
N VAL A 401 -8.30 14.22 1.42
CA VAL A 401 -8.19 15.24 0.37
C VAL A 401 -9.53 15.46 -0.31
N ALA A 402 -10.22 14.39 -0.70
CA ALA A 402 -11.55 14.49 -1.30
C ALA A 402 -12.58 15.18 -0.39
N ARG A 403 -12.49 14.96 0.93
CA ARG A 403 -13.40 15.56 1.92
C ARG A 403 -13.04 16.99 2.32
N THR A 404 -11.74 17.29 2.41
CA THR A 404 -11.26 18.49 3.11
C THR A 404 -10.40 19.41 2.25
N GLY A 405 -9.92 18.93 1.11
CA GLY A 405 -8.91 19.56 0.26
C GLY A 405 -7.47 19.33 0.69
N TRP A 406 -7.24 18.71 1.87
CA TRP A 406 -5.93 18.62 2.50
C TRP A 406 -5.54 17.17 2.82
N PRO A 407 -4.26 16.79 2.59
CA PRO A 407 -3.78 15.46 2.92
C PRO A 407 -3.53 15.35 4.42
N MET A 408 -4.21 14.39 5.06
CA MET A 408 -4.09 14.17 6.49
C MET A 408 -4.15 12.68 6.80
N LEU A 409 -3.39 12.26 7.80
CA LEU A 409 -3.55 10.96 8.43
C LEU A 409 -3.91 11.17 9.90
N THR A 410 -5.20 11.35 10.18
CA THR A 410 -5.67 11.70 11.52
C THR A 410 -5.46 10.56 12.52
N PRO A 411 -4.77 10.79 13.65
CA PRO A 411 -4.59 9.79 14.70
C PRO A 411 -5.93 9.19 15.18
N GLY A 412 -6.02 7.87 15.23
CA GLY A 412 -7.18 7.13 15.70
C GLY A 412 -8.42 7.15 14.79
N LEU A 413 -8.36 7.84 13.64
CA LEU A 413 -9.46 7.83 12.69
C LEU A 413 -9.61 6.43 12.10
N ARG A 414 -10.80 5.85 12.27
CA ARG A 414 -11.13 4.51 11.78
C ARG A 414 -11.62 4.56 10.35
N ALA A 415 -11.11 3.65 9.55
CA ALA A 415 -11.56 3.40 8.19
C ALA A 415 -12.01 1.94 8.07
N GLU A 416 -13.06 1.73 7.30
CA GLU A 416 -13.55 0.41 6.91
C GLU A 416 -13.42 0.32 5.40
N PHE A 417 -12.88 -0.79 4.92
CA PHE A 417 -12.67 -1.03 3.49
C PHE A 417 -13.22 -2.40 3.14
N ASP A 418 -14.00 -2.48 2.06
CA ASP A 418 -14.57 -3.75 1.58
C ASP A 418 -13.49 -4.75 1.13
N ALA A 419 -12.28 -4.27 0.84
CA ALA A 419 -11.14 -5.10 0.46
C ALA A 419 -10.45 -5.79 1.65
N LEU A 420 -10.81 -5.46 2.90
CA LEU A 420 -10.24 -6.07 4.09
C LEU A 420 -11.11 -7.21 4.62
N GLU A 421 -10.46 -8.31 4.98
CA GLU A 421 -11.09 -9.48 5.58
C GLU A 421 -10.61 -9.67 7.02
N VAL A 422 -11.50 -10.16 7.88
CA VAL A 422 -11.19 -10.45 9.28
C VAL A 422 -10.58 -11.84 9.38
N GLN A 423 -9.39 -11.95 9.99
CA GLN A 423 -8.74 -13.21 10.29
C GLN A 423 -8.89 -13.54 11.78
N SER A 424 -9.29 -14.77 12.10
CA SER A 424 -9.29 -15.27 13.47
C SER A 424 -7.86 -15.53 13.96
N LYS A 425 -7.55 -15.05 15.17
CA LYS A 425 -6.25 -15.19 15.83
C LYS A 425 -6.42 -15.64 17.28
N HIS A 426 -5.51 -16.47 17.76
CA HIS A 426 -5.46 -16.85 19.16
C HIS A 426 -4.48 -15.97 19.94
N ILE A 427 -4.99 -15.15 20.85
CA ILE A 427 -4.22 -14.19 21.66
C ILE A 427 -4.58 -14.39 23.13
N GLY A 428 -3.58 -14.68 23.97
CA GLY A 428 -3.80 -14.84 25.41
C GLY A 428 -4.80 -15.94 25.79
N GLY A 429 -4.96 -16.97 24.95
CA GLY A 429 -5.94 -18.05 25.13
C GLY A 429 -7.36 -17.72 24.67
N ARG A 430 -7.59 -16.56 24.03
CA ARG A 430 -8.86 -16.16 23.43
C ARG A 430 -8.73 -16.08 21.90
N GLU A 431 -9.80 -16.46 21.21
CA GLU A 431 -9.95 -16.22 19.77
C GLU A 431 -10.47 -14.79 19.54
N VAL A 432 -9.78 -14.04 18.68
CA VAL A 432 -10.08 -12.64 18.33
C VAL A 432 -9.99 -12.51 16.81
N GLY A 433 -11.05 -12.00 16.17
CA GLY A 433 -11.01 -11.59 14.78
C GLY A 433 -10.26 -10.26 14.62
N ASP A 434 -9.39 -10.14 13.63
CA ASP A 434 -8.71 -8.88 13.35
C ASP A 434 -8.43 -8.71 11.85
N ALA A 435 -8.56 -7.48 11.35
CA ALA A 435 -8.35 -7.11 9.96
C ALA A 435 -6.90 -6.72 9.64
N VAL A 436 -6.01 -6.69 10.63
CA VAL A 436 -4.56 -6.48 10.41
C VAL A 436 -3.78 -7.79 10.55
N ARG A 437 -2.50 -7.82 10.13
CA ARG A 437 -1.63 -9.00 10.22
C ARG A 437 -1.33 -9.39 11.66
N ALA A 438 -0.89 -8.46 12.50
CA ALA A 438 -0.58 -8.69 13.90
C ALA A 438 -1.43 -7.79 14.80
N THR A 439 -2.03 -8.36 15.83
CA THR A 439 -2.82 -7.57 16.80
C THR A 439 -1.87 -6.98 17.83
N ILE A 440 -1.76 -5.65 17.83
CA ILE A 440 -0.82 -4.91 18.66
C ILE A 440 -1.59 -4.07 19.69
N SER A 441 -1.05 -3.98 20.90
CA SER A 441 -1.61 -3.10 21.93
C SER A 441 -1.39 -1.63 21.57
N ARG A 442 -2.21 -0.75 22.13
CA ARG A 442 -2.04 0.71 21.96
C ARG A 442 -0.67 1.17 22.45
N ASP A 443 -0.25 0.74 23.64
CA ASP A 443 1.03 1.13 24.25
C ASP A 443 2.22 0.68 23.37
N SER A 444 2.18 -0.54 22.86
CA SER A 444 3.21 -1.07 21.94
C SER A 444 3.24 -0.30 20.61
N SER A 445 2.07 0.11 20.09
CA SER A 445 1.95 0.93 18.88
C SER A 445 2.50 2.34 19.09
N GLU A 446 2.18 2.99 20.22
CA GLU A 446 2.71 4.31 20.59
C GLU A 446 4.23 4.25 20.81
N ALA A 447 4.73 3.18 21.41
CA ALA A 447 6.16 2.98 21.62
C ALA A 447 6.93 2.83 20.29
N LEU A 448 6.38 2.11 19.30
CA LEU A 448 6.94 2.07 17.94
C LEU A 448 6.85 3.42 17.23
N ALA A 449 5.78 4.19 17.44
CA ALA A 449 5.65 5.53 16.87
C ALA A 449 6.74 6.48 17.41
N GLN A 450 7.11 6.37 18.69
CA GLN A 450 8.25 7.13 19.27
C GLN A 450 9.61 6.75 18.62
N ALA A 451 9.71 5.54 18.08
CA ALA A 451 10.85 5.12 17.28
C ALA A 451 10.74 5.55 15.80
N GLY A 452 9.68 6.24 15.40
CA GLY A 452 9.45 6.69 14.03
C GLY A 452 8.77 5.65 13.13
N ILE A 453 8.12 4.63 13.72
CA ILE A 453 7.39 3.58 12.99
C ILE A 453 5.89 3.73 13.28
N THR A 454 5.15 4.15 12.26
CA THR A 454 3.69 4.28 12.30
C THR A 454 3.04 2.91 12.15
N VAL A 455 2.21 2.50 13.10
CA VAL A 455 1.61 1.14 13.08
C VAL A 455 0.14 1.20 12.73
N LEU A 456 -0.27 0.39 11.73
CA LEU A 456 -1.67 0.11 11.46
C LEU A 456 -2.22 -0.80 12.56
N SER A 457 -3.31 -0.41 13.20
CA SER A 457 -4.02 -1.21 14.20
C SER A 457 -5.40 -1.57 13.67
N GLY A 458 -5.86 -2.78 13.98
CA GLY A 458 -7.23 -3.19 13.74
C GLY A 458 -8.08 -3.08 14.99
N GLN A 459 -9.39 -3.03 14.80
CA GLN A 459 -10.35 -3.14 15.88
C GLN A 459 -10.76 -4.60 16.07
N GLU A 460 -10.62 -5.13 17.29
CA GLU A 460 -10.99 -6.51 17.61
C GLU A 460 -12.42 -6.86 17.19
N ASN A 461 -12.58 -7.88 16.34
CA ASN A 461 -13.82 -8.41 15.77
C ASN A 461 -14.53 -7.45 14.81
N TRP A 462 -13.80 -6.51 14.20
CA TRP A 462 -14.30 -5.61 13.16
C TRP A 462 -13.32 -5.56 11.99
N ALA A 463 -13.84 -5.25 10.80
CA ALA A 463 -13.04 -5.00 9.60
C ALA A 463 -12.40 -3.60 9.55
N SER A 464 -12.43 -2.87 10.67
CA SER A 464 -11.96 -1.48 10.72
C SER A 464 -10.49 -1.39 11.14
N VAL A 465 -9.78 -0.44 10.53
CA VAL A 465 -8.36 -0.19 10.76
C VAL A 465 -8.11 1.29 11.01
N PHE A 466 -7.02 1.61 11.70
CA PHE A 466 -6.62 2.98 12.04
C PHE A 466 -5.14 3.06 12.36
N PHE A 467 -4.59 4.28 12.37
CA PHE A 467 -3.23 4.54 12.84
C PHE A 467 -3.28 5.30 14.17
N ASN A 468 -2.69 4.76 15.23
CA ASN A 468 -2.73 5.39 16.56
C ASN A 468 -2.01 6.74 16.60
N GLN A 469 -0.78 6.75 16.09
CA GLN A 469 0.09 7.92 16.15
C GLN A 469 0.99 7.96 14.89
N PRO A 470 0.47 8.56 13.80
CA PRO A 470 1.25 8.79 12.59
C PRO A 470 2.45 9.70 12.85
N ALA A 471 3.63 9.17 12.60
CA ALA A 471 4.90 9.87 12.78
C ALA A 471 5.84 9.66 11.59
N THR A 472 6.70 10.66 11.35
CA THR A 472 7.87 10.55 10.49
C THR A 472 8.98 9.78 11.20
N ILE A 473 9.96 9.27 10.46
CA ILE A 473 11.08 8.51 11.03
C ILE A 473 12.07 9.37 11.86
N ALA A 474 12.06 10.69 11.66
CA ALA A 474 12.96 11.64 12.32
C ALA A 474 13.10 11.45 13.85
N ASN A 475 14.32 11.60 14.36
CA ASN A 475 14.60 11.62 15.80
C ASN A 475 14.08 12.92 16.46
N GLY A 476 13.85 12.91 17.78
CA GLY A 476 13.05 13.88 18.55
C GLY A 476 13.55 15.32 18.67
N LYS A 477 14.13 15.89 17.60
CA LYS A 477 14.33 17.32 17.42
C LYS A 477 13.37 17.77 16.31
N GLY A 478 12.36 18.57 16.65
CA GLY A 478 11.31 18.98 15.71
C GLY A 478 10.01 18.18 15.80
N ASN A 479 9.01 18.60 15.04
CA ASN A 479 7.66 18.03 15.06
C ASN A 479 7.62 16.74 14.21
N GLN A 480 7.54 15.58 14.86
CA GLN A 480 7.54 14.26 14.20
C GLN A 480 6.19 13.89 13.55
N SER A 481 5.24 14.81 13.49
CA SER A 481 3.88 14.55 12.99
C SER A 481 3.89 14.27 11.48
N LEU A 482 3.44 13.08 11.08
CA LEU A 482 3.29 12.73 9.66
C LEU A 482 2.24 13.61 8.97
N THR A 483 1.16 13.98 9.68
CA THR A 483 0.14 14.89 9.15
C THR A 483 0.71 16.26 8.83
N ASN A 484 1.62 16.77 9.65
CA ASN A 484 2.21 18.07 9.40
C ASN A 484 3.17 18.02 8.21
N ALA A 485 3.90 16.93 8.05
CA ALA A 485 4.74 16.69 6.88
C ALA A 485 3.91 16.59 5.58
N LEU A 486 2.75 15.92 5.62
CA LEU A 486 1.79 15.86 4.50
C LEU A 486 1.28 17.26 4.11
N VAL A 487 0.88 18.06 5.10
CA VAL A 487 0.39 19.43 4.88
C VAL A 487 1.50 20.32 4.32
N LEU A 488 2.73 20.20 4.83
CA LEU A 488 3.89 20.94 4.34
C LEU A 488 4.22 20.56 2.88
N ALA A 489 4.24 19.27 2.53
CA ALA A 489 4.46 18.83 1.16
C ALA A 489 3.41 19.42 0.21
N ARG A 490 2.13 19.40 0.60
CA ARG A 490 1.07 20.05 -0.19
C ARG A 490 1.24 21.55 -0.31
N LEU A 491 1.65 22.22 0.76
CA LEU A 491 1.94 23.65 0.72
C LEU A 491 3.08 23.96 -0.24
N ASN A 492 4.16 23.17 -0.24
CA ASN A 492 5.27 23.35 -1.15
C ASN A 492 4.83 23.27 -2.61
N THR A 493 4.02 22.28 -2.98
CA THR A 493 3.45 22.19 -4.34
C THR A 493 2.60 23.40 -4.71
N LEU A 494 1.73 23.84 -3.79
CA LEU A 494 0.88 25.02 -4.01
C LEU A 494 1.70 26.31 -4.14
N LEU A 495 2.71 26.47 -3.29
CA LEU A 495 3.64 27.59 -3.35
C LEU A 495 4.38 27.58 -4.69
N GLN A 496 5.03 26.48 -5.05
CA GLN A 496 5.77 26.37 -6.31
C GLN A 496 4.88 26.68 -7.51
N SER A 497 3.63 26.18 -7.54
CA SER A 497 2.66 26.51 -8.59
C SER A 497 2.38 28.02 -8.66
N VAL A 498 2.07 28.66 -7.53
CA VAL A 498 1.78 30.11 -7.47
C VAL A 498 3.00 30.94 -7.85
N LEU A 499 4.19 30.54 -7.39
CA LEU A 499 5.43 31.27 -7.65
C LEU A 499 5.82 31.16 -9.13
N MET A 500 5.69 30.00 -9.76
CA MET A 500 5.93 29.84 -11.20
C MET A 500 5.00 30.73 -12.05
N GLU A 501 3.77 30.95 -11.60
CA GLU A 501 2.82 31.84 -12.29
C GLU A 501 3.09 33.33 -12.05
N THR A 502 3.68 33.67 -10.89
CA THR A 502 3.77 35.06 -10.42
C THR A 502 5.13 35.69 -10.66
N PHE A 503 6.22 34.92 -10.60
CA PHE A 503 7.56 35.46 -10.80
C PHE A 503 7.83 35.71 -12.29
N SER A 504 7.94 36.99 -12.66
CA SER A 504 8.45 37.45 -13.94
C SER A 504 9.66 38.36 -13.71
N ALA A 505 10.74 38.15 -14.46
CA ALA A 505 12.02 38.83 -14.27
C ALA A 505 11.94 40.37 -14.36
N ASP A 506 10.89 40.91 -14.98
CA ASP A 506 10.71 42.34 -15.23
C ASP A 506 9.68 43.02 -14.31
N GLN A 507 9.08 42.30 -13.35
CA GLN A 507 7.99 42.83 -12.54
C GLN A 507 8.48 43.53 -11.26
N PRO A 508 7.99 44.74 -10.92
CA PRO A 508 8.30 45.40 -9.66
C PRO A 508 7.88 44.57 -8.43
N VAL A 509 8.70 44.59 -7.38
CA VAL A 509 8.47 43.82 -6.14
C VAL A 509 7.09 44.10 -5.50
N ASP A 510 6.65 45.37 -5.51
CA ASP A 510 5.34 45.75 -4.98
C ASP A 510 4.17 45.15 -5.76
N GLU A 511 4.29 45.06 -7.09
CA GLU A 511 3.28 44.43 -7.94
C GLU A 511 3.28 42.91 -7.75
N MET A 512 4.47 42.30 -7.65
CA MET A 512 4.62 40.89 -7.33
C MET A 512 3.98 40.53 -5.98
N LEU A 513 4.23 41.31 -4.93
CA LEU A 513 3.61 41.12 -3.61
C LEU A 513 2.08 41.23 -3.65
N GLN A 514 1.53 42.17 -4.43
CA GLN A 514 0.08 42.29 -4.61
C GLN A 514 -0.51 41.07 -5.33
N THR A 515 0.14 40.60 -6.39
CA THR A 515 -0.29 39.39 -7.11
C THR A 515 -0.23 38.15 -6.21
N LEU A 516 0.85 37.97 -5.44
CA LEU A 516 0.97 36.86 -4.50
C LEU A 516 -0.16 36.90 -3.45
N ARG A 517 -0.41 38.06 -2.83
CA ARG A 517 -1.52 38.21 -1.87
C ARG A 517 -2.87 37.84 -2.48
N LEU A 518 -3.13 38.28 -3.71
CA LEU A 518 -4.36 37.97 -4.42
C LEU A 518 -4.47 36.46 -4.69
N ARG A 519 -3.40 35.82 -5.17
CA ARG A 519 -3.37 34.38 -5.47
C ARG A 519 -3.55 33.52 -4.22
N PHE A 520 -2.89 33.85 -3.11
CA PHE A 520 -3.08 33.12 -1.86
C PHE A 520 -4.46 33.35 -1.24
N ALA A 521 -5.05 34.54 -1.38
CA ALA A 521 -6.43 34.77 -0.97
C ALA A 521 -7.40 33.89 -1.79
N GLN A 522 -7.20 33.78 -3.11
CA GLN A 522 -7.99 32.89 -3.97
C GLN A 522 -7.82 31.42 -3.57
N LEU A 523 -6.59 30.96 -3.29
CA LEU A 523 -6.36 29.60 -2.80
C LEU A 523 -7.09 29.34 -1.47
N ASN A 524 -7.03 30.29 -0.52
CA ASN A 524 -7.76 30.17 0.73
C ASN A 524 -9.27 30.02 0.51
N ASP A 525 -9.85 30.81 -0.41
CA ASP A 525 -11.28 30.69 -0.76
C ASP A 525 -11.63 29.33 -1.36
N ILE A 526 -10.77 28.79 -2.25
CA ILE A 526 -10.96 27.46 -2.86
C ILE A 526 -10.93 26.36 -1.79
N TYR A 527 -10.04 26.47 -0.81
CA TYR A 527 -9.97 25.56 0.32
C TYR A 527 -10.90 25.95 1.48
N SER A 528 -11.93 26.76 1.21
CA SER A 528 -12.99 27.10 2.18
C SER A 528 -12.49 27.72 3.48
N GLY A 529 -11.47 28.57 3.42
CA GLY A 529 -10.95 29.29 4.58
C GLY A 529 -10.00 28.48 5.47
N LYS A 530 -9.59 27.28 5.04
CA LYS A 530 -8.82 26.37 5.88
C LYS A 530 -7.32 26.67 5.97
N MET A 531 -6.81 27.60 5.16
CA MET A 531 -5.42 28.04 5.19
C MET A 531 -5.30 29.54 5.06
N VAL A 532 -4.90 30.21 6.14
CA VAL A 532 -4.67 31.66 6.11
C VAL A 532 -3.23 31.92 5.70
N PHE A 533 -3.05 32.68 4.63
CA PHE A 533 -1.74 33.13 4.16
C PHE A 533 -1.52 34.60 4.50
N ASP A 534 -0.36 34.93 5.06
CA ASP A 534 0.12 36.29 5.23
C ASP A 534 1.39 36.47 4.39
N VAL A 535 1.42 37.49 3.54
CA VAL A 535 2.53 37.75 2.61
C VAL A 535 3.03 39.17 2.83
N LYS A 536 4.32 39.31 3.12
CA LYS A 536 4.95 40.60 3.40
C LYS A 536 6.39 40.62 2.90
N LEU A 537 6.93 41.83 2.75
CA LEU A 537 8.36 42.01 2.54
C LEU A 537 9.06 41.98 3.89
N GLY A 538 10.13 41.22 3.99
CA GLY A 538 11.02 41.15 5.14
C GLY A 538 12.48 41.26 4.70
N ASP A 539 13.37 41.04 5.65
CA ASP A 539 14.82 41.00 5.44
C ASP A 539 15.35 39.62 5.87
N ASP A 540 16.33 39.08 5.13
CA ASP A 540 17.09 37.90 5.57
C ASP A 540 18.12 38.27 6.65
N ASP A 541 18.80 37.25 7.18
CA ASP A 541 19.78 37.42 8.26
C ASP A 541 21.00 38.26 7.84
N ASP A 542 21.22 38.43 6.52
CA ASP A 542 22.31 39.21 5.92
C ASP A 542 21.84 40.62 5.46
N GLY A 543 20.56 40.97 5.67
CA GLY A 543 19.96 42.25 5.28
C GLY A 543 19.54 42.36 3.82
N GLY A 544 19.45 41.24 3.10
CA GLY A 544 18.84 41.12 1.77
C GLY A 544 17.31 41.10 1.86
N SER A 545 16.63 41.67 0.86
CA SER A 545 15.16 41.68 0.83
C SER A 545 14.60 40.30 0.48
N VAL A 546 13.63 39.85 1.26
CA VAL A 546 12.93 38.57 1.05
C VAL A 546 11.42 38.77 1.10
N ILE A 547 10.68 37.95 0.35
CA ILE A 547 9.24 37.78 0.56
C ILE A 547 9.07 36.74 1.67
N GLU A 548 8.41 37.14 2.75
CA GLU A 548 7.99 36.24 3.81
C GLU A 548 6.54 35.84 3.57
N ILE A 549 6.31 34.52 3.49
CA ILE A 549 4.99 33.92 3.39
C ILE A 549 4.78 33.08 4.65
N ALA A 550 3.76 33.41 5.43
CA ALA A 550 3.33 32.62 6.57
C ALA A 550 2.00 31.94 6.24
N ALA A 551 1.95 30.60 6.33
CA ALA A 551 0.76 29.80 6.14
C ALA A 551 0.29 29.21 7.47
N ARG A 552 -0.95 29.54 7.86
CA ARG A 552 -1.57 29.09 9.10
C ARG A 552 -2.76 28.17 8.81
N PRO A 553 -2.62 26.84 8.97
CA PRO A 553 -3.74 25.91 8.96
C PRO A 553 -4.76 26.19 10.06
N THR A 554 -6.02 25.91 9.74
CA THR A 554 -7.05 25.84 10.76
C THR A 554 -6.83 24.63 11.69
N PRO A 555 -7.34 24.67 12.93
CA PRO A 555 -7.08 23.63 13.93
C PRO A 555 -7.54 22.22 13.55
N ASP A 556 -8.47 22.09 12.60
CA ASP A 556 -8.96 20.84 12.05
C ASP A 556 -7.99 20.17 11.06
N ILE A 557 -7.03 20.91 10.50
CA ILE A 557 -6.00 20.38 9.59
C ILE A 557 -4.73 20.02 10.35
N ALA A 558 -4.11 21.02 10.96
CA ALA A 558 -2.85 20.89 11.68
C ALA A 558 -2.87 21.88 12.85
N PRO A 559 -3.30 21.46 14.05
CA PRO A 559 -3.45 22.36 15.17
C PRO A 559 -2.10 22.93 15.61
N GLN A 560 -2.06 24.26 15.76
CA GLN A 560 -0.97 25.03 16.39
C GLN A 560 0.35 25.11 15.62
N GLN A 561 0.32 24.97 14.29
CA GLN A 561 1.52 25.14 13.48
C GLN A 561 1.37 26.32 12.52
N GLU A 562 2.41 27.13 12.41
CA GLU A 562 2.60 28.14 11.38
C GLU A 562 3.78 27.69 10.54
N PHE A 563 3.61 27.69 9.22
CA PHE A 563 4.66 27.37 8.26
C PHE A 563 5.18 28.67 7.67
N GLU A 564 6.48 28.89 7.77
CA GLU A 564 7.13 30.12 7.30
C GLU A 564 8.06 29.81 6.14
N PHE A 565 7.92 30.60 5.08
CA PHE A 565 8.71 30.49 3.85
C PHE A 565 9.35 31.86 3.56
N LYS A 566 10.64 31.85 3.22
CA LYS A 566 11.39 33.05 2.84
C LYS A 566 11.92 32.88 1.42
N ILE A 567 11.58 33.83 0.55
CA ILE A 567 11.96 33.79 -0.86
C ILE A 567 12.83 35.02 -1.16
N PRO A 568 14.10 34.84 -1.56
CA PRO A 568 14.96 35.95 -1.93
C PRO A 568 14.45 36.65 -3.19
N VAL A 569 14.56 37.98 -3.22
CA VAL A 569 14.04 38.86 -4.28
C VAL A 569 15.16 39.54 -5.06
#